data_AF-A0A804NSY7-F1
#
_entry.id   AF-A0A804NSY7-F1
#
_cell.length_a   1.000
_cell.length_b   1.000
_cell.length_c   1.000
_cell.angle_alpha   90.00
_cell.angle_beta   90.00
_cell.angle_gamma   90.00
#
_symmetry.space_group_name_H-M   'P 1'
#
loop_
_entity.id
_entity.type
_entity.pdbx_description
1 polymer ?
#
loop_
_entity_poly.entity_id
_entity_poly.type
_entity_poly.pdbx_seq_one_letter_code
_entity_poly.pdbx_strand_id
1 'polypeptide(L)'
;MLPVTYPQSHNYQQDDFHKIVARTLSQGSTPMSMDFHPLQQTLLLVGTNVGDIGLWDVGTKDRLVVRNFKVWDLSKCIMILQASLVKDPAVSVNHIIWSLDGTLFGVAYSRHIVQIYSYNGGDDIRQH
;
A
#
# COMPACT_ATOMS: atom_id res chain seq x y z
N MET A 1 31.01 7.19 38.68
CA MET A 1 29.97 7.42 37.65
C MET A 1 30.26 8.76 37.01
N LEU A 2 30.64 8.78 35.74
CA LEU A 2 30.94 10.02 35.00
C LEU A 2 29.68 10.45 34.23
N PRO A 3 29.28 11.72 34.27
CA PRO A 3 28.09 12.19 33.57
C PRO A 3 28.33 12.17 32.05
N VAL A 4 27.42 11.50 31.34
CA VAL A 4 27.33 11.54 29.88
C VAL A 4 26.88 12.94 29.47
N THR A 5 27.81 13.71 28.92
CA THR A 5 27.53 15.03 28.34
C THR A 5 27.11 14.84 26.90
N TYR A 6 25.85 15.11 26.60
CA TYR A 6 25.35 15.17 25.23
C TYR A 6 25.91 16.44 24.58
N PRO A 7 26.62 16.35 23.44
CA PRO A 7 27.02 17.53 22.71
C PRO A 7 25.78 18.26 22.20
N GLN A 8 25.49 19.42 22.80
CA GLN A 8 24.56 20.41 22.27
C GLN A 8 25.28 21.19 21.17
N SER A 9 25.22 20.69 19.94
CA SER A 9 25.51 21.46 18.72
C SER A 9 24.22 21.50 17.91
N HIS A 10 23.32 22.44 18.20
CA HIS A 10 23.22 23.77 17.59
C HIS A 10 23.20 23.72 16.04
N ASN A 11 22.07 24.18 15.51
CA ASN A 11 21.78 24.41 14.10
C ASN A 11 21.63 23.16 13.25
N TYR A 12 20.64 22.33 13.58
CA TYR A 12 19.78 21.84 12.50
C TYR A 12 19.20 23.10 11.86
N GLN A 13 19.84 23.57 10.79
CA GLN A 13 19.13 24.34 9.78
C GLN A 13 17.90 23.49 9.51
N GLN A 14 16.78 23.98 10.04
CA GLN A 14 15.48 23.40 9.85
C GLN A 14 15.21 23.65 8.37
N ASP A 15 15.83 22.82 7.52
CA ASP A 15 15.55 22.74 6.10
C ASP A 15 14.05 22.59 6.08
N ASP A 16 13.40 23.70 5.74
CA ASP A 16 11.97 23.88 5.74
C ASP A 16 11.49 22.78 4.80
N PHE A 17 11.07 21.64 5.37
CA PHE A 17 10.67 20.45 4.64
C PHE A 17 9.77 20.95 3.53
N HIS A 18 10.27 20.90 2.29
CA HIS A 18 9.78 21.78 1.22
C HIS A 18 8.26 21.74 1.25
N LYS A 19 7.61 22.85 1.66
CA LYS A 19 6.13 22.94 1.79
C LYS A 19 5.42 22.83 0.43
N ILE A 20 6.17 22.52 -0.61
CA ILE A 20 5.76 22.41 -1.99
C ILE A 20 5.35 20.97 -2.22
N VAL A 21 4.08 20.77 -2.56
CA VAL A 21 3.56 19.47 -3.01
C VAL A 21 4.36 19.05 -4.25
N ALA A 22 5.16 18.00 -4.12
CA ALA A 22 6.00 17.52 -5.21
C ALA A 22 5.17 16.88 -6.33
N ARG A 23 4.14 16.11 -5.96
CA ARG A 23 3.27 15.38 -6.88
C ARG A 23 1.86 15.27 -6.31
N THR A 24 0.87 15.23 -7.21
CA THR A 24 -0.53 14.96 -6.90
C THR A 24 -0.96 13.78 -7.76
N LEU A 25 -1.48 12.73 -7.13
CA LEU A 25 -1.93 11.50 -7.78
C LEU A 25 -3.42 11.34 -7.51
N SER A 26 -4.22 11.15 -8.55
CA SER A 26 -5.68 11.07 -8.43
C SER A 26 -6.11 9.64 -8.09
N GLN A 27 -6.11 9.28 -6.80
CA GLN A 27 -6.46 7.91 -6.37
C GLN A 27 -7.94 7.53 -6.61
N GLY A 28 -8.84 8.51 -6.67
CA GLY A 28 -10.28 8.31 -6.87
C GLY A 28 -11.03 7.94 -5.58
N SER A 29 -10.42 7.15 -4.71
CA SER A 29 -10.90 6.82 -3.36
C SER A 29 -9.85 7.16 -2.30
N THR A 30 -10.25 7.17 -1.03
CA THR A 30 -9.39 7.62 0.08
C THR A 30 -8.25 6.62 0.31
N PRO A 31 -6.98 7.04 0.18
CA PRO A 31 -5.84 6.19 0.53
C PRO A 31 -5.84 5.86 2.03
N MET A 32 -5.63 4.59 2.38
CA MET A 32 -5.59 4.10 3.77
C MET A 32 -4.21 3.58 4.16
N SER A 33 -3.48 3.00 3.21
CA SER A 33 -2.12 2.49 3.40
C SER A 33 -1.36 2.61 2.10
N MET A 34 -0.05 2.74 2.19
CA MET A 34 0.83 2.87 1.03
C MET A 34 2.21 2.33 1.34
N ASP A 35 2.89 1.83 0.32
CA ASP A 35 4.27 1.36 0.43
C ASP A 35 5.03 1.54 -0.88
N PHE A 36 6.28 2.01 -0.79
CA PHE A 36 7.15 2.18 -1.95
C PHE A 36 7.85 0.87 -2.26
N HIS A 37 7.99 0.56 -3.54
CA HIS A 37 8.72 -0.63 -3.96
C HIS A 37 10.20 -0.53 -3.55
N PRO A 38 10.78 -1.55 -2.91
CA PRO A 38 12.12 -1.46 -2.31
C PRO A 38 13.24 -1.22 -3.33
N LEU A 39 13.06 -1.67 -4.58
CA LEU A 39 14.03 -1.50 -5.66
C LEU A 39 13.65 -0.43 -6.70
N GLN A 40 12.39 0.01 -6.76
CA GLN A 40 11.87 0.92 -7.80
C GLN A 40 11.33 2.16 -7.09
N GLN A 41 12.18 3.15 -6.88
CA GLN A 41 11.93 4.27 -5.96
C GLN A 41 10.72 5.14 -6.31
N THR A 42 10.31 5.18 -7.59
CA THR A 42 9.13 5.94 -8.02
C THR A 42 7.85 5.09 -8.00
N LEU A 43 7.95 3.79 -7.76
CA LEU A 43 6.82 2.88 -7.78
C LEU A 43 6.14 2.85 -6.41
N LEU A 44 4.90 3.32 -6.36
CA LEU A 44 4.11 3.46 -5.15
C LEU A 44 2.89 2.56 -5.22
N LEU A 45 2.77 1.66 -4.25
CA LEU A 45 1.56 0.86 -4.04
C LEU A 45 0.65 1.59 -3.05
N VAL A 46 -0.64 1.67 -3.38
CA VAL A 46 -1.65 2.39 -2.60
C VAL A 46 -2.86 1.49 -2.39
N GLY A 47 -3.30 1.38 -1.14
CA GLY A 47 -4.54 0.71 -0.75
C GLY A 47 -5.57 1.71 -0.27
N THR A 48 -6.84 1.45 -0.52
CA THR A 48 -7.91 2.44 -0.32
C THR A 48 -8.97 1.97 0.68
N ASN A 49 -9.82 2.91 1.11
CA ASN A 49 -10.92 2.67 2.03
C ASN A 49 -12.03 1.78 1.47
N VAL A 50 -12.08 1.61 0.14
CA VAL A 50 -13.05 0.75 -0.56
C VAL A 50 -12.47 -0.61 -0.98
N GLY A 51 -11.23 -0.91 -0.56
CA GLY A 51 -10.58 -2.19 -0.86
C GLY A 51 -9.85 -2.23 -2.20
N ASP A 52 -9.85 -1.14 -2.96
CA ASP A 52 -9.08 -1.08 -4.20
C ASP A 52 -7.60 -0.88 -3.89
N ILE A 53 -6.76 -1.50 -4.73
CA ILE A 53 -5.33 -1.29 -4.77
C ILE A 53 -4.94 -0.61 -6.08
N GLY A 54 -3.99 0.32 -6.01
CA GLY A 54 -3.43 1.02 -7.15
C GLY A 54 -1.91 1.00 -7.12
N LEU A 55 -1.30 0.73 -8.27
CA LEU A 55 0.14 0.85 -8.47
C LEU A 55 0.43 2.07 -9.33
N TRP A 56 1.25 2.99 -8.82
CA TRP A 56 1.59 4.25 -9.48
C TRP A 56 3.06 4.35 -9.77
N ASP A 57 3.39 4.92 -10.93
CA ASP A 57 4.67 5.58 -11.11
C ASP A 57 4.52 7.05 -10.72
N VAL A 58 5.08 7.44 -9.59
CA VAL A 58 5.05 8.81 -9.06
C VAL A 58 5.87 9.77 -9.93
N GLY A 59 6.86 9.24 -10.66
CA GLY A 59 7.71 10.00 -11.57
C GLY A 59 6.91 10.56 -12.74
N THR A 60 6.16 9.69 -13.42
CA THR A 60 5.33 10.05 -14.59
C THR A 60 3.91 10.47 -14.22
N LYS A 61 3.47 10.15 -12.99
CA LYS A 61 2.08 10.28 -12.50
C LYS A 61 1.12 9.30 -13.16
N ASP A 62 1.62 8.26 -13.81
CA ASP A 62 0.79 7.25 -14.44
C ASP A 62 0.36 6.21 -13.40
N ARG A 63 -0.89 5.79 -13.53
CA ARG A 63 -1.41 4.66 -12.78
C ARG A 63 -1.22 3.39 -13.63
N LEU A 64 -0.26 2.56 -13.24
CA LEU A 64 0.09 1.34 -13.94
C LEU A 64 -0.96 0.25 -13.74
N VAL A 65 -1.47 0.11 -12.51
CA VAL A 65 -2.48 -0.92 -12.18
C VAL A 65 -3.57 -0.37 -11.29
N VAL A 66 -4.81 -0.82 -11.55
CA VAL A 66 -5.94 -0.76 -10.62
C VAL A 66 -6.46 -2.18 -10.44
N ARG A 67 -6.60 -2.63 -9.19
CA ARG A 67 -7.37 -3.84 -8.88
C ARG A 67 -8.41 -3.50 -7.83
N ASN A 68 -9.64 -3.89 -8.11
CA ASN A 68 -10.70 -3.82 -7.13
C ASN A 68 -10.65 -5.04 -6.21
N PHE A 69 -11.18 -4.92 -5.01
CA PHE A 69 -11.24 -6.04 -4.09
C PHE A 69 -12.04 -7.21 -4.69
N LYS A 70 -11.43 -8.40 -4.62
CA LYS A 70 -12.12 -9.66 -4.91
C LYS A 70 -11.44 -10.79 -4.14
N VAL A 71 -12.24 -11.56 -3.40
CA VAL A 71 -11.77 -12.86 -2.87
C VAL A 71 -11.61 -13.83 -4.05
N TRP A 72 -10.42 -14.39 -4.22
CA TRP A 72 -10.07 -15.20 -5.39
C TRP A 72 -10.94 -16.44 -5.54
N ASP A 73 -11.13 -17.17 -4.44
CA ASP A 73 -12.01 -18.33 -4.37
C ASP A 73 -12.88 -18.25 -3.11
N LEU A 74 -13.99 -17.54 -3.23
CA LEU A 74 -14.95 -17.39 -2.14
C LEU A 74 -15.53 -18.74 -1.70
N SER A 75 -15.62 -19.73 -2.61
CA SER A 75 -16.20 -21.05 -2.31
C SER A 75 -15.35 -21.87 -1.33
N LYS A 76 -14.04 -21.60 -1.26
CA LYS A 76 -13.12 -22.20 -0.29
C LYS A 76 -13.16 -21.52 1.09
N CYS A 77 -13.80 -20.36 1.20
CA CYS A 77 -13.92 -19.67 2.49
C CYS A 77 -14.96 -20.36 3.38
N ILE A 78 -14.86 -20.15 4.69
CA ILE A 78 -15.87 -20.62 5.65
C ILE A 78 -17.22 -19.95 5.33
N MET A 79 -18.32 -20.69 5.48
CA MET A 79 -19.69 -20.24 5.17
C MET A 79 -20.05 -18.87 5.79
N ILE A 80 -19.59 -18.59 7.01
CA ILE A 80 -19.84 -17.31 7.69
C ILE A 80 -19.22 -16.15 6.91
N LEU A 81 -17.99 -16.31 6.42
CA LEU A 81 -17.32 -15.29 5.61
C LEU A 81 -18.01 -15.12 4.26
N GLN A 82 -18.41 -16.23 3.62
CA GLN A 82 -19.16 -16.19 2.36
C GLN A 82 -20.47 -15.40 2.51
N ALA A 83 -21.28 -15.75 3.51
CA ALA A 83 -22.54 -15.07 3.78
C ALA A 83 -22.34 -13.60 4.16
N SER A 84 -21.29 -13.28 4.94
CA SER A 84 -20.94 -11.92 5.32
C SER A 84 -20.63 -11.05 4.11
N LEU A 85 -19.82 -11.55 3.16
CA LEU A 85 -19.44 -10.82 1.95
C LEU A 85 -20.58 -10.71 0.92
N VAL A 86 -21.46 -11.72 0.84
CA VAL A 86 -22.67 -11.63 0.00
C VAL A 86 -23.64 -10.58 0.55
N LYS A 87 -23.82 -10.53 1.87
CA LYS A 87 -24.70 -9.54 2.51
C LYS A 87 -24.15 -8.12 2.40
N ASP A 88 -22.84 -7.96 2.59
CA ASP A 88 -22.16 -6.68 2.58
C ASP A 88 -20.72 -6.86 2.04
N PRO A 89 -20.48 -6.54 0.75
CA PRO A 89 -19.19 -6.71 0.13
C PRO A 89 -18.18 -5.62 0.52
N ALA A 90 -18.58 -4.62 1.32
CA ALA A 90 -17.71 -3.52 1.69
C ALA A 90 -16.50 -4.01 2.48
N VAL A 91 -15.32 -3.63 2.00
CA VAL A 91 -14.05 -3.86 2.68
C VAL A 91 -13.15 -2.64 2.53
N SER A 92 -12.19 -2.49 3.44
CA SER A 92 -11.11 -1.51 3.35
C SER A 92 -9.76 -2.21 3.33
N VAL A 93 -8.76 -1.58 2.71
CA VAL A 93 -7.37 -1.96 2.94
C VAL A 93 -6.93 -1.37 4.28
N ASN A 94 -6.32 -2.21 5.13
CA ASN A 94 -5.76 -1.79 6.41
C ASN A 94 -4.24 -1.62 6.33
N HIS A 95 -3.56 -2.53 5.62
CA HIS A 95 -2.11 -2.50 5.49
C HIS A 95 -1.67 -3.10 4.16
N ILE A 96 -0.65 -2.49 3.56
CA ILE A 96 0.03 -3.00 2.38
C ILE A 96 1.52 -3.00 2.66
N ILE A 97 2.21 -4.02 2.17
CA ILE A 97 3.65 -4.12 2.29
C ILE A 97 4.26 -4.88 1.11
N TRP A 98 5.39 -4.42 0.61
CA TRP A 98 6.23 -5.13 -0.34
C TRP A 98 7.11 -6.18 0.35
N SER A 99 7.41 -7.27 -0.35
CA SER A 99 8.54 -8.13 0.01
C SER A 99 9.86 -7.39 -0.20
N LEU A 100 10.92 -7.80 0.50
CA LEU A 100 12.22 -7.13 0.44
C LEU A 100 12.86 -7.12 -0.95
N ASP A 101 12.57 -8.13 -1.77
CA ASP A 101 13.03 -8.24 -3.15
C ASP A 101 12.10 -7.55 -4.16
N GLY A 102 10.94 -7.04 -3.72
CA GLY A 102 9.95 -6.37 -4.56
C GLY A 102 9.14 -7.29 -5.49
N THR A 103 9.32 -8.61 -5.40
CA THR A 103 8.62 -9.56 -6.30
C THR A 103 7.20 -9.86 -5.83
N LEU A 104 6.90 -9.62 -4.56
CA LEU A 104 5.60 -9.85 -3.94
C LEU A 104 5.13 -8.63 -3.16
N PHE A 105 3.83 -8.52 -2.95
CA PHE A 105 3.27 -7.64 -1.93
C PHE A 105 2.05 -8.26 -1.26
N GLY A 106 1.91 -7.99 0.03
CA GLY A 106 0.76 -8.39 0.83
C GLY A 106 -0.25 -7.26 0.96
N VAL A 107 -1.54 -7.60 0.90
CA VAL A 107 -2.64 -6.68 1.17
C VAL A 107 -3.50 -7.28 2.29
N ALA A 108 -3.48 -6.63 3.44
CA ALA A 108 -4.36 -6.95 4.56
C ALA A 108 -5.61 -6.07 4.49
N TYR A 109 -6.77 -6.72 4.38
CA TYR A 109 -8.07 -6.08 4.33
C TYR A 109 -8.77 -6.14 5.70
N SER A 110 -9.84 -5.36 5.83
CA SER A 110 -10.89 -5.62 6.81
C SER A 110 -11.47 -7.03 6.69
N ARG A 111 -12.27 -7.46 7.67
CA ARG A 111 -12.88 -8.81 7.71
C ARG A 111 -11.87 -9.96 7.78
N HIS A 112 -10.66 -9.68 8.29
CA HIS A 112 -9.60 -10.69 8.51
C HIS A 112 -9.14 -11.41 7.22
N ILE A 113 -9.12 -10.69 6.09
CA ILE A 113 -8.68 -11.23 4.80
C ILE A 113 -7.28 -10.70 4.50
N VAL A 114 -6.38 -11.57 4.09
CA VAL A 114 -5.06 -11.21 3.57
C VAL A 114 -4.87 -11.88 2.21
N GLN A 115 -4.31 -11.14 1.26
CA GLN A 115 -3.97 -11.64 -0.07
C GLN A 115 -2.53 -11.29 -0.41
N ILE A 116 -1.86 -12.17 -1.14
CA ILE A 116 -0.49 -11.97 -1.59
C ILE A 116 -0.49 -11.90 -3.11
N TYR A 117 0.15 -10.88 -3.65
CA TYR A 117 0.26 -10.68 -5.08
C TYR A 117 1.71 -10.82 -5.50
N SER A 118 1.92 -11.38 -6.68
CA SER A 118 3.20 -11.32 -7.38
C SER A 118 3.21 -10.15 -8.37
N TYR A 119 4.36 -9.50 -8.45
CA TYR A 119 4.61 -8.38 -9.36
C TYR A 119 5.82 -8.72 -10.23
N ASN A 120 5.59 -8.72 -11.55
CA ASN A 120 6.63 -9.06 -12.53
C ASN A 120 7.12 -7.84 -13.33
N GLY A 121 6.78 -6.62 -12.89
CA GLY A 121 7.09 -5.39 -13.61
C GLY A 121 5.92 -4.87 -14.46
N GLY A 122 5.91 -3.55 -14.68
CA GLY A 122 4.90 -2.89 -15.50
C GLY A 122 3.51 -2.96 -14.86
N ASP A 123 2.55 -3.49 -15.60
CA ASP A 123 1.16 -3.68 -15.18
C ASP A 123 0.82 -5.15 -14.79
N ASP A 124 1.82 -6.05 -14.82
CA ASP A 124 1.62 -7.48 -14.51
C ASP A 124 1.65 -7.73 -13.00
N ILE A 125 0.45 -7.67 -12.41
CA ILE A 125 0.17 -8.13 -11.04
C ILE A 125 -0.69 -9.39 -11.10
N ARG A 126 -0.22 -10.47 -10.47
CA ARG A 126 -0.90 -11.76 -10.39
C ARG A 126 -1.14 -12.19 -8.94
N GLN A 127 -2.09 -13.09 -8.77
CA GLN A 127 -2.39 -13.70 -7.47
C GLN A 127 -1.32 -14.76 -7.20
N HIS A 128 -0.79 -14.80 -5.98
CA HIS A 128 0.12 -15.84 -5.53
C HIS A 128 -0.62 -16.87 -4.68
#